data_AF-T1GAI3-F1
#
_entry.id   AF-T1GAI3-F1
#
_cell.length_a   1.000
_cell.length_b   1.000
_cell.length_c   1.000
_cell.angle_alpha   90.00
_cell.angle_beta   90.00
_cell.angle_gamma   90.00
#
_symmetry.space_group_name_H-M   'P 1'
#
loop_
_entity.id
_entity.type
_entity.pdbx_description
1 polymer ?
#
loop_
_entity_poly.entity_id
_entity_poly.type
_entity_poly.pdbx_seq_one_letter_code
_entity_poly.pdbx_strand_id
1 'polypeptide(L)'
;MPVVSLKQNYKTLMDSNGLSVGSMQNPTESSPPGYMSEDGDPMDQNDNLSMTRLTPSPPDAQPVMYHEPAFWCSISYYELNTRVGETFHASQPSITVDGFTDPSNSERFCLGLLSNVNRNEVVEQTRRHIGKGVRLYYIGGEVFAECLSDSSIFVQSPNCNQRYGWHPATVCKIPPGCNLKIFNNQEFAALLSQSVSQGLKLFTN
;
A
#
# COMPACT_ATOMS: atom_id res chain seq x y z
N MET A 1 8.81 -5.22 24.18
CA MET A 1 8.77 -3.79 23.80
C MET A 1 7.38 -3.50 23.23
N PRO A 2 6.81 -2.31 23.46
CA PRO A 2 5.62 -1.87 22.75
C PRO A 2 5.92 -1.82 21.25
N VAL A 3 4.98 -2.28 20.44
CA VAL A 3 5.13 -2.32 18.98
C VAL A 3 4.13 -1.36 18.36
N VAL A 4 4.63 -0.47 17.53
CA VAL A 4 3.80 0.35 16.65
C VAL A 4 3.90 -0.28 15.27
N SER A 5 2.78 -0.81 14.78
CA SER A 5 2.70 -1.32 13.41
C SER A 5 2.21 -0.20 12.51
N LEU A 6 3.08 0.22 11.59
CA LEU A 6 2.75 1.14 10.52
C LEU A 6 2.28 0.32 9.32
N LYS A 7 1.03 0.50 8.91
CA LYS A 7 0.54 0.03 7.63
C LYS A 7 0.34 1.23 6.73
N GLN A 8 1.10 1.29 5.65
CA GLN A 8 0.87 2.28 4.62
C GLN A 8 -0.40 1.88 3.85
N ASN A 9 -1.31 2.85 3.64
CA ASN A 9 -2.58 2.57 3.01
C ASN A 9 -2.39 2.49 1.49
N TYR A 10 -2.33 1.27 0.96
CA TYR A 10 -2.44 1.00 -0.48
C TYR A 10 -3.88 0.65 -0.89
N LYS A 11 -4.85 0.77 0.04
CA LYS A 11 -6.19 0.16 -0.03
C LYS A 11 -7.19 0.92 -0.93
N THR A 12 -6.75 1.44 -2.07
CA THR A 12 -7.66 1.92 -3.13
C THR A 12 -7.44 1.19 -4.45
N LEU A 13 -6.57 0.17 -4.49
CA LEU A 13 -6.35 -0.64 -5.70
C LEU A 13 -7.20 -1.92 -5.79
N MET A 14 -7.89 -2.37 -4.73
CA MET A 14 -8.44 -3.74 -4.66
C MET A 14 -9.90 -3.88 -4.17
N ASP A 15 -10.59 -2.82 -3.75
CA ASP A 15 -11.90 -2.96 -3.07
C ASP A 15 -13.15 -2.77 -3.96
N SER A 16 -13.04 -2.68 -5.28
CA SER A 16 -14.22 -2.49 -6.17
C SER A 16 -14.90 -3.77 -6.66
N ASN A 17 -14.50 -4.97 -6.20
CA ASN A 17 -15.06 -6.24 -6.69
C ASN A 17 -16.33 -6.75 -5.97
N GLY A 18 -17.02 -5.91 -5.20
CA GLY A 18 -18.32 -6.27 -4.63
C GLY A 18 -19.45 -5.59 -5.38
N LEU A 19 -20.22 -6.33 -6.20
CA LEU A 19 -21.68 -6.25 -6.27
C LEU A 19 -22.32 -7.32 -7.20
N SER A 20 -23.17 -8.15 -6.57
CA SER A 20 -24.39 -8.82 -7.05
C SER A 20 -24.40 -9.66 -8.33
N VAL A 21 -24.50 -10.99 -8.15
CA VAL A 21 -25.03 -11.95 -9.14
C VAL A 21 -26.55 -11.81 -9.22
N GLY A 22 -27.04 -11.32 -10.36
CA GLY A 22 -28.45 -11.33 -10.76
C GLY A 22 -28.62 -12.12 -12.06
N SER A 23 -29.40 -13.19 -11.98
CA SER A 23 -29.71 -14.17 -13.04
C SER A 23 -30.54 -13.57 -14.17
N MET A 24 -30.25 -13.92 -15.45
CA MET A 24 -31.29 -14.32 -16.42
C MET A 24 -30.72 -14.88 -17.75
N GLN A 25 -31.13 -16.13 -17.99
CA GLN A 25 -31.40 -16.89 -19.22
C GLN A 25 -31.10 -16.31 -20.62
N ASN A 26 -30.53 -17.16 -21.48
CA ASN A 26 -30.55 -17.07 -22.95
C ASN A 26 -31.08 -18.40 -23.52
N PRO A 27 -32.01 -18.41 -24.51
CA PRO A 27 -32.20 -19.54 -25.40
C PRO A 27 -31.67 -19.25 -26.83
N THR A 28 -30.76 -20.13 -27.25
CA THR A 28 -30.68 -20.88 -28.53
C THR A 28 -31.03 -20.28 -29.91
N GLU A 29 -30.29 -20.81 -30.90
CA GLU A 29 -30.52 -20.88 -32.36
C GLU A 29 -30.07 -19.65 -33.18
N SER A 30 -29.59 -19.74 -34.43
CA SER A 30 -29.11 -20.79 -35.34
C SER A 30 -28.55 -20.01 -36.57
N SER A 31 -27.61 -20.55 -37.33
CA SER A 31 -27.28 -20.08 -38.70
C SER A 31 -27.84 -21.11 -39.71
N PRO A 32 -27.85 -20.94 -41.06
CA PRO A 32 -27.44 -19.85 -42.00
C PRO A 32 -28.51 -19.72 -43.15
N PRO A 33 -28.28 -19.67 -44.49
CA PRO A 33 -27.30 -19.03 -45.42
C PRO A 33 -27.97 -18.29 -46.63
N GLY A 34 -27.18 -17.73 -47.57
CA GLY A 34 -27.59 -17.39 -48.97
C GLY A 34 -27.34 -15.92 -49.34
N TYR A 35 -26.92 -15.50 -50.54
CA TYR A 35 -26.98 -16.07 -51.88
C TYR A 35 -25.88 -15.45 -52.79
N MET A 36 -25.63 -16.11 -53.93
CA MET A 36 -24.65 -15.84 -54.99
C MET A 36 -24.88 -14.53 -55.79
N SER A 37 -23.87 -14.02 -56.50
CA SER A 37 -23.90 -13.87 -57.98
C SER A 37 -22.60 -13.27 -58.58
N GLU A 38 -22.05 -14.06 -59.51
CA GLU A 38 -21.28 -13.87 -60.78
C GLU A 38 -20.63 -12.55 -61.27
N ASP A 39 -19.38 -12.76 -61.74
CA ASP A 39 -18.71 -12.38 -63.02
C ASP A 39 -18.28 -10.94 -63.42
N GLY A 40 -16.99 -10.84 -63.83
CA GLY A 40 -16.43 -9.78 -64.69
C GLY A 40 -14.90 -9.52 -64.56
N ASP A 41 -14.07 -10.17 -65.38
CA ASP A 41 -12.60 -9.96 -65.61
C ASP A 41 -12.26 -8.63 -66.36
N PRO A 42 -10.98 -8.24 -66.66
CA PRO A 42 -9.73 -8.20 -65.87
C PRO A 42 -8.89 -6.88 -66.09
N MET A 43 -7.69 -6.81 -65.49
CA MET A 43 -6.47 -5.97 -65.80
C MET A 43 -5.99 -4.89 -64.80
N ASP A 44 -4.75 -5.13 -64.33
CA ASP A 44 -3.59 -4.26 -64.04
C ASP A 44 -3.74 -2.95 -63.24
N GLN A 45 -3.09 -2.85 -62.06
CA GLN A 45 -1.89 -2.00 -61.85
C GLN A 45 -1.35 -2.04 -60.39
N ASN A 46 -0.11 -2.52 -60.25
CA ASN A 46 1.02 -1.97 -59.48
C ASN A 46 0.84 -1.47 -58.01
N ASP A 47 1.52 -2.19 -57.10
CA ASP A 47 2.31 -1.74 -55.94
C ASP A 47 1.95 -0.42 -55.21
N ASN A 48 1.38 -0.54 -54.00
CA ASN A 48 1.96 0.09 -52.80
C ASN A 48 1.34 -0.51 -51.51
N LEU A 49 2.00 -1.50 -50.90
CA LEU A 49 1.66 -2.02 -49.58
C LEU A 49 2.02 -0.99 -48.50
N SER A 50 1.17 0.02 -48.30
CA SER A 50 1.17 0.80 -47.05
C SER A 50 0.55 -0.05 -45.95
N MET A 51 1.37 -0.92 -45.35
CA MET A 51 1.05 -1.62 -44.10
C MET A 51 0.95 -0.58 -42.97
N THR A 52 -0.21 0.04 -42.83
CA THR A 52 -0.61 0.73 -41.60
C THR A 52 -0.60 -0.35 -40.51
N ARG A 53 0.47 -0.37 -39.71
CA ARG A 53 0.61 -1.26 -38.56
C ARG A 53 -0.47 -0.88 -37.54
N LEU A 54 -1.67 -1.42 -37.71
CA LEU A 54 -2.73 -1.43 -36.71
C LEU A 54 -2.21 -2.27 -35.55
N THR A 55 -1.57 -1.62 -34.57
CA THR A 55 -1.37 -2.22 -33.26
C THR A 55 -2.76 -2.50 -32.68
N PRO A 56 -3.12 -3.76 -32.38
CA PRO A 56 -4.37 -4.03 -31.69
C PRO A 56 -4.27 -3.41 -30.30
N SER A 57 -5.05 -2.37 -30.03
CA SER A 57 -5.33 -1.92 -28.68
C SER A 57 -5.95 -3.10 -27.92
N PRO A 58 -5.48 -3.45 -26.70
CA PRO A 58 -6.13 -4.45 -25.90
C PRO A 58 -7.61 -4.06 -25.69
N PRO A 59 -8.57 -4.95 -25.96
CA PRO A 59 -9.97 -4.66 -25.71
C PRO A 59 -10.20 -4.53 -24.19
N ASP A 60 -10.94 -3.49 -23.82
CA ASP A 60 -11.56 -3.27 -22.50
C ASP A 60 -10.66 -2.96 -21.29
N ALA A 61 -9.56 -2.22 -21.48
CA ALA A 61 -8.95 -1.50 -20.37
C ALA A 61 -9.78 -0.25 -20.01
N GLN A 62 -10.83 -0.41 -19.20
CA GLN A 62 -11.58 0.72 -18.66
C GLN A 62 -10.70 1.52 -17.68
N PRO A 63 -10.61 2.85 -17.82
CA PRO A 63 -9.83 3.67 -16.90
C PRO A 63 -10.46 3.61 -15.50
N VAL A 64 -9.71 3.07 -14.54
CA VAL A 64 -10.10 3.12 -13.12
C VAL A 64 -9.77 4.52 -12.60
N MET A 65 -10.76 5.19 -12.02
CA MET A 65 -10.58 6.50 -11.41
C MET A 65 -9.78 6.34 -10.10
N TYR A 66 -8.55 6.85 -10.08
CA TYR A 66 -7.72 6.89 -8.88
C TYR A 66 -8.10 8.11 -8.03
N HIS A 67 -8.39 7.87 -6.76
CA HIS A 67 -8.50 8.92 -5.76
C HIS A 67 -7.31 8.85 -4.81
N GLU A 68 -6.69 10.01 -4.56
CA GLU A 68 -5.63 10.09 -3.56
C GLU A 68 -6.19 9.73 -2.18
N PRO A 69 -5.54 8.82 -1.43
CA PRO A 69 -6.06 8.41 -0.13
C PRO A 69 -6.17 9.59 0.84
N ALA A 70 -7.30 9.69 1.55
CA ALA A 70 -7.47 10.69 2.61
C ALA A 70 -6.45 10.56 3.75
N PHE A 71 -5.86 9.37 3.91
CA PHE A 71 -4.86 9.07 4.92
C PHE A 71 -3.71 8.27 4.29
N TRP A 72 -2.48 8.78 4.41
CA TRP A 72 -1.31 8.14 3.82
C TRP A 72 -0.84 6.91 4.60
N CYS A 73 -1.16 6.83 5.89
CA CYS A 73 -0.94 5.62 6.69
C CYS A 73 -1.98 5.41 7.78
N SER A 74 -2.02 4.17 8.28
CA SER A 74 -2.72 3.77 9.48
C SER A 74 -1.74 3.15 10.48
N ILE A 75 -1.95 3.43 11.75
CA ILE A 75 -1.04 3.05 12.83
C ILE A 75 -1.82 2.30 13.90
N SER A 76 -1.35 1.10 14.23
CA SER A 76 -1.95 0.28 15.28
C SER A 76 -0.92 0.01 16.39
N TYR A 77 -1.34 0.25 17.63
CA TYR A 77 -0.51 0.07 18.81
C TYR A 77 -0.74 -1.30 19.46
N TYR A 78 0.36 -1.94 19.85
CA TYR A 78 0.36 -3.23 20.50
C TYR A 78 1.20 -3.21 21.77
N GLU A 79 0.67 -3.84 22.80
CA GLU A 79 1.42 -4.24 24.00
C GLU A 79 1.58 -5.75 23.95
N LEU A 80 2.82 -6.22 23.71
CA LEU A 80 3.11 -7.61 23.40
C LEU A 80 2.31 -8.08 22.16
N ASN A 81 1.45 -9.08 22.31
CA ASN A 81 0.60 -9.63 21.26
C ASN A 81 -0.84 -9.05 21.28
N THR A 82 -1.14 -8.11 22.18
CA THR A 82 -2.48 -7.54 22.33
C THR A 82 -2.56 -6.18 21.67
N ARG A 83 -3.55 -5.99 20.79
CA ARG A 83 -3.87 -4.66 20.22
C ARG A 83 -4.50 -3.79 21.29
N VAL A 84 -4.02 -2.56 21.44
CA VAL A 84 -4.47 -1.62 22.48
C VAL A 84 -4.89 -0.31 21.84
N GLY A 85 -6.12 0.13 22.10
CA GLY A 85 -6.69 1.35 21.52
C GLY A 85 -7.16 1.20 20.07
N GLU A 86 -7.65 2.30 19.53
CA GLU A 86 -8.11 2.39 18.14
C GLU A 86 -6.94 2.57 17.17
N THR A 87 -7.18 2.32 15.88
CA THR A 87 -6.20 2.63 14.83
C THR A 87 -6.21 4.13 14.56
N PHE A 88 -5.02 4.72 14.63
CA PHE A 88 -4.81 6.11 14.24
C PHE A 88 -4.64 6.20 12.73
N HIS A 89 -5.27 7.21 12.11
CA HIS A 89 -5.23 7.43 10.67
C HIS A 89 -4.58 8.78 10.39
N ALA A 90 -3.43 8.78 9.72
CA ALA A 90 -2.64 9.98 9.50
C ALA A 90 -3.03 10.66 8.19
N SER A 91 -3.61 11.86 8.29
CA SER A 91 -3.88 12.73 7.15
C SER A 91 -2.79 13.78 6.94
N GLN A 92 -2.20 14.28 8.03
CA GLN A 92 -1.12 15.26 7.98
C GLN A 92 0.19 14.63 7.55
N PRO A 93 1.02 15.32 6.74
CA PRO A 93 2.27 14.78 6.20
C PRO A 93 3.32 14.50 7.28
N SER A 94 3.17 15.08 8.47
CA SER A 94 3.98 14.74 9.65
C SER A 94 3.06 14.47 10.83
N ILE A 95 3.31 13.37 11.53
CA ILE A 95 2.61 12.99 12.74
C ILE A 95 3.62 12.48 13.76
N THR A 96 3.24 12.53 15.04
CA THR A 96 4.07 12.02 16.14
C THR A 96 3.32 10.94 16.91
N VAL A 97 3.96 9.81 17.18
CA VAL A 97 3.46 8.78 18.09
C VAL A 97 4.26 8.87 19.38
N ASP A 98 3.62 9.29 20.47
CA ASP A 98 4.30 9.64 21.72
C ASP A 98 3.67 9.00 22.95
N GLY A 99 4.34 9.11 24.10
CA GLY A 99 3.90 8.53 25.37
C GLY A 99 3.03 9.46 26.22
N PHE A 100 2.63 10.62 25.71
CA PHE A 100 1.87 11.61 26.45
C PHE A 100 0.36 11.36 26.35
N THR A 101 -0.45 12.30 26.85
CA THR A 101 -1.89 12.09 27.12
C THR A 101 -2.78 13.18 26.52
N ASP A 102 -2.37 13.83 25.43
CA ASP A 102 -3.17 14.87 24.78
C ASP A 102 -4.14 14.24 23.76
N PRO A 103 -5.47 14.21 24.02
CA PRO A 103 -6.43 13.55 23.15
C PRO A 103 -6.92 14.44 22.00
N SER A 104 -6.56 15.74 21.97
CA SER A 104 -7.21 16.73 21.09
C SER A 104 -6.40 17.07 19.84
N ASN A 105 -5.19 16.53 19.70
CA ASN A 105 -4.30 16.86 18.61
C ASN A 105 -4.31 15.76 17.53
N SER A 106 -4.85 16.08 16.36
CA SER A 106 -4.95 15.16 15.21
C SER A 106 -3.60 14.82 14.55
N GLU A 107 -2.53 15.54 14.88
CA GLU A 107 -1.16 15.22 14.45
C GLU A 107 -0.43 14.30 15.43
N ARG A 108 -1.07 13.96 16.56
CA ARG A 108 -0.44 13.20 17.63
C ARG A 108 -1.23 11.94 17.98
N PHE A 109 -0.56 10.81 17.89
CA PHE A 109 -1.03 9.56 18.45
C PHE A 109 -0.44 9.35 19.85
N CYS A 110 -1.14 9.88 20.85
CA CYS A 110 -0.74 9.84 22.24
C CYS A 110 -1.05 8.47 22.87
N LEU A 111 -0.03 7.63 23.06
CA LEU A 111 -0.17 6.28 23.61
C LEU A 111 -0.43 6.29 25.12
N GLY A 112 -0.07 7.36 25.83
CA GLY A 112 -0.15 7.49 27.28
C GLY A 112 -1.57 7.36 27.83
N LEU A 113 -2.58 7.79 27.07
CA LEU A 113 -4.00 7.73 27.43
C LEU A 113 -4.67 6.37 27.16
N LEU A 114 -3.99 5.46 26.45
CA LEU A 114 -4.55 4.16 26.11
C LEU A 114 -4.53 3.21 27.32
N SER A 115 -5.70 2.69 27.68
CA SER A 115 -5.87 1.72 28.77
C SER A 115 -5.70 0.28 28.29
N ASN A 116 -5.08 -0.57 29.12
CA ASN A 116 -5.00 -2.01 28.91
C ASN A 116 -5.05 -2.71 30.26
N VAL A 117 -6.08 -3.52 30.50
CA VAL A 117 -6.27 -4.25 31.77
C VAL A 117 -5.27 -5.39 31.96
N ASN A 118 -4.67 -5.88 30.87
CA ASN A 118 -3.69 -6.97 30.89
C ASN A 118 -2.23 -6.44 30.93
N ARG A 119 -2.04 -5.15 31.23
CA ARG A 119 -0.73 -4.52 31.24
C ARG A 119 0.08 -5.02 32.44
N ASN A 120 1.30 -5.47 32.17
CA ASN A 120 2.25 -5.87 33.21
C ASN A 120 3.27 -4.75 33.52
N GLU A 121 4.01 -4.92 34.62
CA GLU A 121 4.97 -3.93 35.12
C GLU A 121 6.06 -3.57 34.09
N VAL A 122 6.55 -4.56 33.33
CA VAL A 122 7.57 -4.33 32.28
C VAL A 122 7.01 -3.42 31.18
N VAL A 123 5.75 -3.61 30.77
CA VAL A 123 5.09 -2.76 29.78
C VAL A 123 4.85 -1.36 30.35
N GLU A 124 4.38 -1.23 31.60
CA GLU A 124 4.25 0.08 32.23
C GLU A 124 5.58 0.84 32.28
N GLN A 125 6.65 0.16 32.70
CA GLN A 125 7.97 0.75 32.77
C GLN A 125 8.45 1.17 31.38
N THR A 126 8.21 0.35 30.36
CA THR A 126 8.60 0.70 28.99
C THR A 126 7.81 1.91 28.47
N ARG A 127 6.52 2.01 28.80
CA ARG A 127 5.68 3.15 28.39
C ARG A 127 6.18 4.48 28.94
N ARG A 128 6.71 4.49 30.17
CA ARG A 128 7.33 5.68 30.79
C ARG A 128 8.51 6.23 29.98
N HIS A 129 9.18 5.38 29.20
CA HIS A 129 10.35 5.75 28.39
C HIS A 129 10.01 6.13 26.95
N ILE A 130 8.75 6.04 26.52
CA ILE A 130 8.37 6.47 25.17
C ILE A 130 8.64 7.98 25.02
N GLY A 131 8.22 8.79 26.00
CA GLY A 131 8.46 10.24 25.98
C GLY A 131 7.90 10.88 24.71
N LYS A 132 8.71 11.68 24.01
CA LYS A 132 8.36 12.29 22.71
C LYS A 132 8.21 11.28 21.56
N GLY A 133 8.62 10.03 21.77
CA GLY A 133 8.36 8.90 20.88
C GLY A 133 9.01 9.01 19.51
N VAL A 134 8.23 8.82 18.45
CA VAL A 134 8.69 8.80 17.06
C VAL A 134 7.90 9.79 16.22
N ARG A 135 8.60 10.59 15.42
CA ARG A 135 7.99 11.37 14.35
C ARG A 135 8.04 10.58 13.05
N LEU A 136 6.88 10.42 12.42
CA LEU A 136 6.75 9.87 11.09
C LEU A 136 6.41 11.00 10.13
N TYR A 137 7.11 11.08 9.01
CA TYR A 137 6.80 12.09 8.01
C TYR A 137 6.92 11.54 6.60
N TYR A 138 5.98 11.98 5.76
CA TYR A 138 5.87 11.67 4.35
C TYR A 138 6.25 12.88 3.53
N ILE A 139 7.30 12.74 2.71
CA ILE A 139 7.79 13.80 1.84
C ILE A 139 8.27 13.21 0.51
N GLY A 140 7.77 13.75 -0.60
CA GLY A 140 8.26 13.40 -1.94
C GLY A 140 8.17 11.90 -2.29
N GLY A 141 7.18 11.16 -1.77
CA GLY A 141 7.07 9.72 -2.00
C GLY A 141 7.88 8.85 -1.04
N GLU A 142 8.49 9.43 -0.01
CA GLU A 142 9.33 8.74 0.97
C GLU A 142 8.74 8.89 2.37
N VAL A 143 8.89 7.85 3.19
CA VAL A 143 8.51 7.87 4.62
C VAL A 143 9.76 7.75 5.45
N PHE A 144 9.87 8.64 6.43
CA PHE A 144 10.96 8.64 7.41
C PHE A 144 10.42 8.40 8.82
N ALA A 145 11.22 7.74 9.63
CA ALA A 145 11.02 7.64 11.07
C ALA A 145 12.19 8.32 11.79
N GLU A 146 11.86 9.25 12.68
CA GLU A 146 12.81 9.98 13.50
C GLU A 146 12.56 9.72 14.98
N CYS A 147 13.61 9.32 15.68
CA CYS A 147 13.55 9.05 17.10
C CYS A 147 13.61 10.36 17.90
N LEU A 148 12.47 10.79 18.43
CA LEU A 148 12.37 11.94 19.34
C LEU A 148 12.50 11.53 20.81
N SER A 149 12.34 10.24 21.11
CA SER A 149 12.52 9.64 22.43
C SER A 149 13.98 9.66 22.85
N ASP A 150 14.22 9.72 24.17
CA ASP A 150 15.54 9.49 24.77
C ASP A 150 15.94 7.99 24.74
N SER A 151 14.98 7.11 24.42
CA SER A 151 15.21 5.68 24.17
C SER A 151 15.24 5.38 22.68
N SER A 152 16.07 4.42 22.26
CA SER A 152 16.09 4.00 20.85
C SER A 152 14.78 3.34 20.42
N ILE A 153 14.41 3.53 19.16
CA ILE A 153 13.31 2.80 18.52
C ILE A 153 13.87 1.73 17.58
N PHE A 154 13.04 0.73 17.27
CA PHE A 154 13.41 -0.41 16.44
C PHE A 154 12.39 -0.57 15.33
N VAL A 155 12.86 -0.58 14.08
CA VAL A 155 12.00 -0.59 12.89
C VAL A 155 12.32 -1.83 12.05
N GLN A 156 11.28 -2.57 11.71
CA GLN A 156 11.33 -3.60 10.69
C GLN A 156 10.59 -3.09 9.46
N SER A 157 11.31 -2.76 8.40
CA SER A 157 10.71 -2.37 7.12
C SER A 157 11.29 -3.23 6.00
N PRO A 158 10.50 -4.12 5.40
CA PRO A 158 10.94 -4.91 4.25
C PRO A 158 11.45 -4.05 3.08
N ASN A 159 10.83 -2.89 2.83
CA ASN A 159 11.27 -1.96 1.78
C ASN A 159 12.67 -1.40 2.07
N CYS A 160 12.89 -0.93 3.32
CA CYS A 160 14.21 -0.47 3.75
C CYS A 160 15.25 -1.60 3.73
N ASN A 161 14.90 -2.78 4.27
CA ASN A 161 15.79 -3.92 4.33
C ASN A 161 16.24 -4.35 2.92
N GLN A 162 15.30 -4.37 1.97
CA GLN A 162 15.61 -4.71 0.59
C GLN A 162 16.56 -3.70 -0.06
N ARG A 163 16.38 -2.39 0.15
CA ARG A 163 17.29 -1.35 -0.37
C ARG A 163 18.76 -1.63 0.03
N TYR A 164 18.97 -2.15 1.22
CA TYR A 164 20.31 -2.48 1.75
C TYR A 164 20.72 -3.95 1.56
N GLY A 165 19.92 -4.77 0.88
CA GLY A 165 20.20 -6.19 0.67
C GLY A 165 20.16 -7.04 1.96
N TRP A 166 19.46 -6.58 2.99
CA TRP A 166 19.28 -7.32 4.23
C TRP A 166 18.09 -8.27 4.16
N HIS A 167 18.09 -9.27 5.06
CA HIS A 167 16.95 -10.17 5.20
C HIS A 167 15.65 -9.37 5.47
N PRO A 168 14.49 -9.69 4.86
CA PRO A 168 13.26 -8.91 5.01
C PRO A 168 12.80 -8.74 6.46
N ALA A 169 13.13 -9.70 7.34
CA ALA A 169 12.82 -9.66 8.76
C ALA A 169 13.83 -8.88 9.62
N THR A 170 14.85 -8.24 9.04
CA THR A 170 15.85 -7.45 9.79
C THR A 170 15.20 -6.30 10.55
N VAL A 171 15.66 -6.06 11.77
CA VAL A 171 15.21 -4.97 12.64
C VAL A 171 16.33 -3.95 12.77
N CYS A 172 16.08 -2.73 12.32
CA CYS A 172 17.02 -1.62 12.37
C CYS A 172 16.81 -0.80 13.66
N LYS A 173 17.89 -0.54 14.40
CA LYS A 173 17.87 0.37 15.54
C LYS A 173 18.03 1.81 15.06
N ILE A 174 17.18 2.72 15.53
CA ILE A 174 17.31 4.17 15.34
C ILE A 174 17.60 4.80 16.72
N PRO A 175 18.84 5.27 16.97
CA PRO A 175 19.20 5.94 18.22
C PRO A 175 18.44 7.27 18.41
N PRO A 176 18.38 7.79 19.66
CA PRO A 176 17.82 9.12 19.95
C PRO A 176 18.40 10.21 19.04
N GLY A 177 17.54 11.06 18.48
CA GLY A 177 17.92 12.16 17.58
C GLY A 177 18.30 11.74 16.15
N CYS A 178 18.32 10.43 15.85
CA CYS A 178 18.56 9.93 14.50
C CYS A 178 17.24 9.72 13.74
N ASN A 179 17.34 9.71 12.40
CA ASN A 179 16.24 9.34 11.52
C ASN A 179 16.66 8.26 10.50
N LEU A 180 15.68 7.56 9.95
CA LEU A 180 15.86 6.53 8.94
C LEU A 180 14.75 6.65 7.88
N LYS A 181 15.12 6.54 6.61
CA LYS A 181 14.16 6.39 5.51
C LYS A 181 13.60 4.96 5.50
N ILE A 182 12.41 4.80 6.06
CA ILE A 182 11.78 3.49 6.25
C ILE A 182 11.00 3.02 5.02
N PHE A 183 10.62 3.92 4.11
CA PHE A 183 9.91 3.55 2.89
C PHE A 183 10.21 4.50 1.72
N ASN A 184 10.24 3.98 0.49
CA ASN A 184 10.30 4.76 -0.74
C ASN A 184 9.32 4.19 -1.80
N ASN A 185 8.43 5.04 -2.30
CA ASN A 185 7.40 4.67 -3.28
C ASN A 185 7.97 4.21 -4.63
N GLN A 186 9.08 4.79 -5.10
CA GLN A 186 9.68 4.42 -6.38
C GLN A 186 10.30 3.02 -6.33
N GLU A 187 10.99 2.70 -5.24
CA GLU A 187 11.53 1.36 -5.01
C GLU A 187 10.43 0.31 -4.91
N PHE A 188 9.34 0.65 -4.22
CA PHE A 188 8.17 -0.20 -4.14
C PHE A 188 7.47 -0.39 -5.50
N ALA A 189 7.33 0.68 -6.29
CA ALA A 189 6.74 0.59 -7.62
C ALA A 189 7.58 -0.30 -8.56
N ALA A 190 8.92 -0.15 -8.54
CA ALA A 190 9.82 -0.99 -9.32
C ALA A 190 9.69 -2.47 -8.92
N LEU A 191 9.60 -2.74 -7.61
CA LEU A 191 9.35 -4.08 -7.06
C LEU A 191 8.03 -4.68 -7.51
N LEU A 192 6.97 -3.88 -7.47
CA LEU A 192 5.65 -4.29 -7.92
C LEU A 192 5.67 -4.64 -9.42
N SER A 193 6.28 -3.80 -10.26
CA SER A 193 6.41 -4.05 -11.69
C SER A 193 7.19 -5.33 -12.01
N GLN A 194 8.26 -5.62 -11.26
CA GLN A 194 9.01 -6.88 -11.38
C GLN A 194 8.21 -8.09 -10.89
N SER A 195 7.35 -7.92 -9.89
CA SER A 195 6.54 -9.01 -9.32
C SER A 195 5.41 -9.43 -10.25
N VAL A 196 4.85 -8.50 -11.05
CA VAL A 196 3.80 -8.79 -12.03
C VAL A 196 4.29 -9.75 -13.11
N SER A 197 5.58 -9.70 -13.50
CA SER A 197 6.15 -10.65 -14.46
C SER A 197 6.46 -12.04 -13.86
N GLN A 198 6.47 -12.17 -12.53
CA GLN A 198 6.74 -13.43 -11.82
C GLN A 198 5.48 -14.13 -11.28
N GLY A 199 4.30 -13.57 -11.52
CA GLY A 199 3.01 -14.10 -11.07
C GLY A 199 2.60 -13.56 -9.69
N LEU A 200 1.33 -13.18 -9.58
CA LEU A 200 0.63 -12.63 -8.40
C LEU A 200 0.68 -13.53 -7.14
N LYS A 201 1.85 -13.68 -6.50
CA LYS A 201 1.98 -14.47 -5.25
C LYS A 201 2.64 -13.72 -4.08
N LEU A 202 2.98 -12.44 -4.22
CA LEU A 202 3.74 -11.72 -3.19
C LEU A 202 2.91 -10.89 -2.19
N PHE A 203 1.57 -10.91 -2.26
CA PHE A 203 0.72 -10.05 -1.42
C PHE A 203 -0.27 -10.78 -0.48
N THR A 204 -0.08 -12.08 -0.25
CA THR A 204 -0.85 -12.82 0.77
C THR A 204 0.10 -13.32 1.86
N ASN A 205 0.31 -12.51 2.90
CA ASN A 205 0.49 -12.91 4.30
C ASN A 205 0.54 -11.69 5.22
#